data_AF-A0A7K0EMD6-F1
#
_entry.id   AF-A0A7K0EMD6-F1
#
_cell.length_a   1.000
_cell.length_b   1.000
_cell.length_c   1.000
_cell.angle_alpha   90.00
_cell.angle_beta   90.00
_cell.angle_gamma   90.00
#
_symmetry.space_group_name_H-M   'P 1'
#
loop_
_entity.id
_entity.type
_entity.pdbx_description
1 polymer ?
#
loop_
_entity_poly.entity_id
_entity_poly.type
_entity_poly.pdbx_seq_one_letter_code
_entity_poly.pdbx_strand_id
1 'polypeptide(L)'
;MMKKADAGAAANESAAAPAADLATTANFTQASEQPTGVNFEISIPYTILSNNRPQVVDIQTGEVPATYRYTATPKVDQDAFLIATLSGWEKLNLLTGDARTYFEGTYVGESRVDLKQAGDTLTVGLGRDKKIIIKREKTQDFSSRKGLSSSIRDSYTYKITVRNTKSEVVNLTLFDQIPVSTDNRIEVELNDSAGAERNNETGRLTWNLSLKPGENRELVFRYTIKYPKGKQLVNAE
;
A
#
# COMPACT_ATOMS: atom_id res chain seq x y z
N MET A 1 -62.15 36.87 -18.80
CA MET A 1 -61.11 37.67 -19.47
C MET A 1 -59.75 37.20 -18.96
N MET A 2 -58.80 36.94 -19.88
CA MET A 2 -57.32 36.76 -19.70
C MET A 2 -56.87 35.61 -18.76
N LYS A 3 -56.38 34.43 -19.18
CA LYS A 3 -55.32 33.98 -20.12
C LYS A 3 -53.88 34.36 -19.71
N LYS A 4 -53.12 33.35 -19.24
CA LYS A 4 -51.67 33.01 -19.42
C LYS A 4 -51.49 31.62 -18.72
N ALA A 5 -51.17 30.47 -19.36
CA ALA A 5 -49.96 30.05 -20.10
C ALA A 5 -48.70 30.26 -19.24
N ASP A 6 -47.76 29.33 -19.01
CA ASP A 6 -47.44 27.96 -19.45
C ASP A 6 -46.30 27.47 -18.49
N ALA A 7 -46.05 26.16 -18.41
CA ALA A 7 -44.75 25.50 -18.16
C ALA A 7 -44.94 24.15 -17.46
N GLY A 8 -44.91 23.08 -18.25
CA GLY A 8 -44.68 21.72 -17.79
C GLY A 8 -43.20 21.42 -17.50
N ALA A 9 -42.96 20.41 -16.67
CA ALA A 9 -41.76 19.56 -16.64
C ALA A 9 -42.10 18.40 -15.68
N ALA A 10 -42.62 17.29 -16.19
CA ALA A 10 -41.85 16.10 -16.55
C ALA A 10 -41.23 15.42 -15.31
N ALA A 11 -41.98 14.43 -14.80
CA ALA A 11 -41.49 13.40 -13.90
C ALA A 11 -40.30 12.69 -14.54
N ASN A 12 -39.17 12.65 -13.84
CA ASN A 12 -38.00 11.90 -14.26
C ASN A 12 -37.90 10.64 -13.40
N GLU A 13 -38.66 9.61 -13.78
CA GLU A 13 -38.37 8.22 -13.41
C GLU A 13 -37.13 7.78 -14.20
N SER A 14 -35.95 8.02 -13.63
CA SER A 14 -34.72 7.38 -14.13
C SER A 14 -34.64 5.97 -13.52
N ALA A 15 -35.38 5.04 -14.12
CA ALA A 15 -35.16 3.62 -13.94
C ALA A 15 -33.71 3.28 -14.35
N ALA A 16 -32.90 2.82 -13.39
CA ALA A 16 -31.56 2.34 -13.64
C ALA A 16 -31.64 1.15 -14.61
N ALA A 17 -31.10 1.32 -15.82
CA ALA A 17 -30.91 0.23 -16.75
C ALA A 17 -29.87 -0.76 -16.16
N PRO A 18 -30.07 -2.09 -16.31
CA PRO A 18 -29.11 -3.06 -15.84
C PRO A 18 -27.81 -2.93 -16.66
N ALA A 19 -26.67 -3.05 -15.99
CA ALA A 19 -25.37 -3.12 -16.63
C ALA A 19 -25.35 -4.36 -17.55
N ALA A 20 -25.52 -4.13 -18.84
CA ALA A 20 -25.35 -5.16 -19.84
C ALA A 20 -23.87 -5.54 -19.90
N ASP A 21 -23.62 -6.85 -19.87
CA ASP A 21 -22.34 -7.51 -20.06
C ASP A 21 -21.71 -6.99 -21.37
N LEU A 22 -20.77 -6.05 -21.26
CA LEU A 22 -20.12 -5.46 -22.44
C LEU A 22 -19.14 -6.50 -22.97
N ALA A 23 -19.47 -7.10 -24.12
CA ALA A 23 -18.54 -7.92 -24.87
C ALA A 23 -17.30 -7.08 -25.25
N THR A 24 -16.21 -7.24 -24.51
CA THR A 24 -14.93 -6.58 -24.77
C THR A 24 -14.10 -7.40 -25.76
N THR A 25 -13.13 -6.77 -26.44
CA THR A 25 -12.21 -7.43 -27.38
C THR A 25 -11.45 -8.59 -26.73
N ALA A 26 -11.30 -8.57 -25.40
CA ALA A 26 -10.73 -9.64 -24.61
C ALA A 26 -11.47 -10.99 -24.77
N ASN A 27 -12.80 -10.97 -24.88
CA ASN A 27 -13.61 -12.19 -25.04
C ASN A 27 -13.38 -12.90 -26.38
N PHE A 28 -12.76 -12.23 -27.34
CA PHE A 28 -12.46 -12.74 -28.68
C PHE A 28 -10.97 -12.86 -28.94
N THR A 29 -10.14 -12.74 -27.92
CA THR A 29 -8.69 -12.85 -28.07
C THR A 29 -8.22 -14.25 -27.70
N GLN A 30 -7.48 -14.91 -28.60
CA GLN A 30 -6.82 -16.19 -28.33
C GLN A 30 -5.34 -15.95 -28.07
N ALA A 31 -4.84 -16.41 -26.92
CA ALA A 31 -3.41 -16.40 -26.63
C ALA A 31 -2.78 -17.72 -27.11
N SER A 32 -1.69 -17.62 -27.86
CA SER A 32 -0.88 -18.77 -28.27
C SER A 32 0.56 -18.56 -27.80
N GLU A 33 1.03 -19.48 -26.95
CA GLU A 33 2.41 -19.49 -26.47
C GLU A 33 3.35 -20.05 -27.55
N GLN A 34 4.34 -19.27 -27.94
CA GLN A 34 5.42 -19.66 -28.86
C GLN A 34 6.74 -19.80 -28.10
N PRO A 35 7.74 -20.52 -28.63
CA PRO A 35 9.01 -20.75 -27.95
C PRO A 35 9.79 -19.48 -27.55
N THR A 36 9.48 -18.33 -28.15
CA THR A 36 10.16 -17.04 -27.90
C THR A 36 9.20 -15.88 -27.60
N GLY A 37 7.89 -16.12 -27.45
CA GLY A 37 6.92 -15.04 -27.22
C GLY A 37 5.49 -15.53 -27.05
N VAL A 38 4.59 -14.60 -26.75
CA VAL A 38 3.14 -14.85 -26.66
C VAL A 38 2.46 -14.07 -27.77
N ASN A 39 1.66 -14.75 -28.58
CA ASN A 39 0.86 -14.12 -29.63
C ASN A 39 -0.59 -13.97 -29.14
N PHE A 40 -1.16 -12.76 -29.26
CA PHE A 40 -2.55 -12.48 -28.90
C PHE A 40 -3.34 -12.18 -30.18
N GLU A 41 -4.17 -13.13 -30.61
CA GLU A 41 -4.99 -13.02 -31.82
C GLU A 41 -6.38 -12.50 -31.46
N ILE A 42 -6.63 -11.20 -31.70
CA ILE A 42 -7.93 -10.56 -31.47
C ILE A 42 -8.85 -10.86 -32.65
N SER A 43 -9.84 -11.73 -32.45
CA SER A 43 -10.68 -12.29 -33.52
C SER A 43 -11.76 -11.33 -34.04
N ILE A 44 -11.95 -10.16 -33.41
CA ILE A 44 -12.91 -9.15 -33.88
C ILE A 44 -12.20 -7.98 -34.57
N PRO A 45 -12.68 -7.54 -35.75
CA PRO A 45 -12.10 -6.42 -36.46
C PRO A 45 -12.30 -5.13 -35.67
N TYR A 46 -11.21 -4.39 -35.43
CA TYR A 46 -11.22 -3.10 -34.75
C TYR A 46 -10.85 -1.97 -35.72
N THR A 47 -11.61 -0.86 -35.71
CA THR A 47 -11.34 0.29 -36.58
C THR A 47 -10.45 1.30 -35.87
N ILE A 48 -9.22 1.47 -36.34
CA ILE A 48 -8.29 2.48 -35.83
C ILE A 48 -8.52 3.79 -36.60
N LEU A 49 -9.10 4.79 -35.95
CA LEU A 49 -9.31 6.11 -36.56
C LEU A 49 -7.96 6.82 -36.74
N SER A 50 -7.71 7.41 -37.92
CA SER A 50 -6.51 8.20 -38.23
C SER A 50 -6.55 9.60 -37.59
N ASN A 51 -6.90 9.68 -36.31
CA ASN A 51 -7.05 10.92 -35.55
C ASN A 51 -5.81 11.26 -34.68
N ASN A 52 -4.72 10.50 -34.83
CA ASN A 52 -3.48 10.61 -34.06
C ASN A 52 -3.68 10.53 -32.53
N ARG A 53 -4.74 9.84 -32.08
CA ARG A 53 -5.00 9.59 -30.65
C ARG A 53 -4.68 8.13 -30.32
N PRO A 54 -4.04 7.86 -29.17
CA PRO A 54 -3.88 6.49 -28.68
C PRO A 54 -5.24 5.78 -28.57
N GLN A 55 -5.29 4.51 -28.97
CA GLN A 55 -6.45 3.65 -28.82
C GLN A 55 -6.12 2.57 -27.78
N VAL A 56 -7.04 2.33 -26.84
CA VAL A 56 -6.93 1.22 -25.88
C VAL A 56 -7.74 0.06 -26.42
N VAL A 57 -7.13 -1.12 -26.48
CA VAL A 57 -7.77 -2.35 -26.93
C VAL A 57 -7.65 -3.36 -25.81
N ASP A 58 -8.77 -3.92 -25.37
CA ASP A 58 -8.78 -4.93 -24.32
C ASP A 58 -8.30 -6.26 -24.91
N ILE A 59 -7.15 -6.74 -24.46
CA ILE A 59 -6.53 -7.96 -25.02
C ILE A 59 -6.98 -9.18 -24.22
N GLN A 60 -7.14 -9.06 -22.90
CA GLN A 60 -7.47 -10.19 -22.04
C GLN A 60 -8.16 -9.71 -20.78
N THR A 61 -9.13 -10.50 -20.32
CA THR A 61 -9.78 -10.36 -19.02
C THR A 61 -9.56 -11.67 -18.27
N GLY A 62 -9.20 -11.58 -17.01
CA GLY A 62 -8.97 -12.75 -16.18
C GLY A 62 -9.25 -12.45 -14.73
N GLU A 63 -9.72 -13.48 -14.01
CA GLU A 63 -9.95 -13.42 -12.58
C GLU A 63 -8.85 -14.17 -11.85
N VAL A 64 -8.34 -13.57 -10.78
CA VAL A 64 -7.30 -14.17 -9.93
C VAL A 64 -7.68 -14.03 -8.45
N PRO A 65 -7.35 -15.02 -7.61
CA PRO A 65 -7.54 -14.89 -6.17
C PRO A 65 -6.73 -13.71 -5.61
N ALA A 66 -7.39 -12.89 -4.80
CA ALA A 66 -6.80 -11.74 -4.14
C ALA A 66 -6.94 -11.86 -2.62
N THR A 67 -5.88 -11.54 -1.89
CA THR A 67 -5.90 -11.40 -0.43
C THR A 67 -5.60 -9.95 -0.05
N TYR A 68 -6.32 -9.45 0.96
CA TYR A 68 -6.25 -8.05 1.36
C TYR A 68 -5.57 -7.92 2.71
N ARG A 69 -4.64 -6.97 2.82
CA ARG A 69 -3.97 -6.64 4.07
C ARG A 69 -3.67 -5.16 4.14
N TYR A 70 -3.81 -4.59 5.33
CA TYR A 70 -3.37 -3.22 5.56
C TYR A 70 -1.90 -3.20 5.91
N THR A 71 -1.19 -2.18 5.43
CA THR A 71 0.17 -1.89 5.87
C THR A 71 0.33 -0.43 6.25
N ALA A 72 1.25 -0.15 7.16
CA ALA A 72 1.59 1.22 7.53
C ALA A 72 3.05 1.31 7.98
N THR A 73 3.69 2.42 7.65
CA THR A 73 5.07 2.73 8.08
C THR A 73 5.08 4.14 8.69
N PRO A 74 4.67 4.32 9.96
CA PRO A 74 4.41 5.64 10.55
C PRO A 74 5.60 6.58 10.62
N LYS A 75 6.83 6.04 10.48
CA LYS A 75 8.05 6.84 10.34
C LYS A 75 8.10 7.61 9.01
N VAL A 76 7.47 7.08 7.95
CA VAL A 76 7.44 7.66 6.60
C VAL A 76 6.11 8.37 6.34
N ASP A 77 5.00 7.67 6.59
CA ASP A 77 3.63 8.17 6.43
C ASP A 77 2.74 7.54 7.51
N GLN A 78 1.96 8.36 8.21
CA GLN A 78 1.07 7.91 9.29
C GLN A 78 -0.26 7.35 8.77
N ASP A 79 -0.44 7.26 7.46
CA ASP A 79 -1.60 6.60 6.87
C ASP A 79 -1.44 5.08 6.75
N ALA A 80 -2.55 4.37 6.90
CA ALA A 80 -2.64 2.97 6.51
C ALA A 80 -2.98 2.84 5.03
N PHE A 81 -2.35 1.89 4.35
CA PHE A 81 -2.56 1.58 2.95
C PHE A 81 -3.16 0.19 2.81
N LEU A 82 -4.24 0.09 2.04
CA LEU A 82 -4.81 -1.20 1.67
C LEU A 82 -3.99 -1.79 0.51
N ILE A 83 -3.56 -3.04 0.68
CA ILE A 83 -2.80 -3.77 -0.33
C ILE A 83 -3.55 -5.04 -0.69
N ALA A 84 -3.71 -5.27 -1.99
CA ALA A 84 -4.12 -6.55 -2.54
C ALA A 84 -2.90 -7.35 -2.97
N THR A 85 -2.92 -8.63 -2.64
CA THR A 85 -1.88 -9.61 -2.95
C THR A 85 -2.52 -10.68 -3.83
N LEU A 86 -2.10 -10.73 -5.09
CA LEU A 86 -2.66 -11.58 -6.14
C LEU A 86 -1.79 -12.82 -6.32
N SER A 87 -2.40 -14.00 -6.24
CA SER A 87 -1.72 -15.29 -6.47
C SER A 87 -2.17 -15.92 -7.79
N GLY A 88 -1.27 -16.56 -8.53
CA GLY A 88 -1.61 -17.22 -9.79
C GLY A 88 -1.82 -16.24 -10.95
N TRP A 89 -1.32 -15.02 -10.82
CA TRP A 89 -1.37 -13.97 -11.85
C TRP A 89 -0.50 -14.33 -13.07
N GLU A 90 0.47 -15.23 -12.90
CA GLU A 90 1.40 -15.69 -13.93
C GLU A 90 0.67 -16.38 -15.09
N LYS A 91 -0.47 -17.03 -14.80
CA LYS A 91 -1.32 -17.69 -15.79
C LYS A 91 -1.95 -16.71 -16.79
N LEU A 92 -1.97 -15.43 -16.45
CA LEU A 92 -2.52 -14.39 -17.31
C LEU A 92 -1.50 -13.88 -18.33
N ASN A 93 -0.24 -14.33 -18.30
CA ASN A 93 0.81 -13.90 -19.24
C ASN A 93 0.88 -12.37 -19.40
N LEU A 94 0.71 -11.65 -18.28
CA LEU A 94 0.65 -10.19 -18.28
C LEU A 94 1.97 -9.58 -18.76
N LEU A 95 1.88 -8.36 -19.29
CA LEU A 95 3.04 -7.56 -19.68
C LEU A 95 3.33 -6.50 -18.63
N THR A 96 4.63 -6.20 -18.44
CA THR A 96 5.06 -5.06 -17.62
C THR A 96 4.57 -3.77 -18.25
N GLY A 97 3.92 -2.92 -17.46
CA GLY A 97 3.28 -1.71 -17.98
C GLY A 97 2.58 -0.90 -16.89
N ASP A 98 1.86 0.13 -17.31
CA ASP A 98 1.07 0.95 -16.40
C ASP A 98 -0.27 0.29 -16.13
N ALA A 99 -0.64 0.19 -14.85
CA ALA A 99 -1.88 -0.38 -14.38
C ALA A 99 -2.71 0.69 -13.68
N ARG A 100 -3.96 0.83 -14.12
CA ARG A 100 -4.97 1.65 -13.45
C ARG A 100 -5.78 0.79 -12.52
N THR A 101 -5.88 1.21 -11.29
CA THR A 101 -6.52 0.44 -10.23
C THR A 101 -7.85 1.08 -9.87
N TYR A 102 -8.88 0.23 -9.81
CA TYR A 102 -10.22 0.59 -9.39
C TYR A 102 -10.60 -0.29 -8.20
N PHE A 103 -11.13 0.31 -7.14
CA PHE A 103 -11.60 -0.39 -5.94
C PHE A 103 -12.99 0.12 -5.58
N GLU A 104 -13.94 -0.79 -5.35
CA GLU A 104 -15.36 -0.48 -5.11
C GLU A 104 -15.95 0.49 -6.17
N GLY A 105 -15.59 0.27 -7.45
CA GLY A 105 -16.04 1.11 -8.57
C GLY A 105 -15.38 2.49 -8.65
N THR A 106 -14.44 2.82 -7.76
CA THR A 106 -13.76 4.11 -7.72
C THR A 106 -12.31 3.97 -8.19
N TYR A 107 -11.84 4.93 -9.00
CA TYR A 107 -10.44 5.00 -9.39
C TYR A 107 -9.57 5.39 -8.19
N VAL A 108 -8.60 4.54 -7.83
CA VAL A 108 -7.73 4.75 -6.66
C VAL A 108 -6.31 5.15 -7.03
N GLY A 109 -5.87 4.88 -8.26
CA GLY A 109 -4.56 5.31 -8.74
C GLY A 109 -4.06 4.59 -9.98
N GLU A 110 -2.91 5.03 -10.44
CA GLU A 110 -2.15 4.44 -11.54
C GLU A 110 -0.75 4.12 -11.01
N SER A 111 -0.25 2.94 -11.33
CA SER A 111 1.07 2.48 -10.91
C SER A 111 1.71 1.66 -12.01
N ARG A 112 3.03 1.72 -12.10
CA ARG A 112 3.76 0.88 -13.04
C ARG A 112 3.99 -0.49 -12.41
N VAL A 113 3.48 -1.52 -13.07
CA VAL A 113 3.61 -2.91 -12.65
C VAL A 113 4.81 -3.52 -13.38
N ASP A 114 5.88 -3.79 -12.64
CA ASP A 114 7.06 -4.51 -13.12
C ASP A 114 6.98 -5.99 -12.73
N LEU A 115 6.64 -6.82 -13.72
CA LEU A 115 6.44 -8.26 -13.52
C LEU A 115 7.75 -9.03 -13.40
N LYS A 116 8.90 -8.42 -13.72
CA LYS A 116 10.21 -9.06 -13.53
C LYS A 116 10.62 -9.11 -12.07
N GLN A 117 10.09 -8.19 -11.27
CA GLN A 117 10.31 -8.13 -9.83
C GLN A 117 9.22 -8.84 -9.04
N ALA A 118 8.06 -9.08 -9.67
CA ALA A 118 7.01 -9.90 -9.10
C ALA A 118 7.48 -11.37 -9.14
N GLY A 119 7.72 -11.96 -7.96
CA GLY A 119 7.87 -13.41 -7.82
C GLY A 119 6.50 -14.10 -7.94
N ASP A 120 6.24 -15.11 -7.13
CA ASP A 120 4.98 -15.89 -7.14
C ASP A 120 3.72 -15.10 -6.74
N THR A 121 3.85 -13.80 -6.50
CA THR A 121 2.80 -12.97 -5.92
C THR A 121 2.94 -11.53 -6.39
N LEU A 122 1.87 -11.02 -6.99
CA LEU A 122 1.79 -9.64 -7.46
C LEU A 122 1.09 -8.79 -6.40
N THR A 123 1.73 -7.69 -6.01
CA THR A 123 1.21 -6.78 -4.98
C THR A 123 0.70 -5.49 -5.62
N VAL A 124 -0.53 -5.09 -5.30
CA VAL A 124 -1.17 -3.89 -5.84
C VAL A 124 -1.68 -3.03 -4.68
N GLY A 125 -1.29 -1.76 -4.66
CA GLY A 125 -1.81 -0.79 -3.70
C GLY A 125 -3.20 -0.32 -4.10
N LEU A 126 -4.16 -0.39 -3.18
CA LEU A 126 -5.55 0.03 -3.39
C LEU A 126 -5.84 1.42 -2.80
N GLY A 127 -4.81 2.09 -2.28
CA GLY A 127 -4.90 3.44 -1.74
C GLY A 127 -4.89 3.50 -0.22
N ARG A 128 -5.07 4.72 0.29
CA ARG A 128 -5.04 5.05 1.72
C ARG A 128 -6.42 4.81 2.35
N ASP A 129 -6.46 4.26 3.55
CA ASP A 129 -7.67 4.14 4.35
C ASP A 129 -7.57 4.99 5.63
N LYS A 130 -8.31 6.10 5.64
CA LYS A 130 -8.37 7.04 6.77
C LYS A 130 -9.17 6.52 7.97
N LYS A 131 -9.86 5.38 7.85
CA LYS A 131 -10.57 4.73 8.96
C LYS A 131 -9.64 3.94 9.88
N ILE A 132 -8.36 3.82 9.55
CA ILE A 132 -7.33 3.30 10.44
C ILE A 132 -6.44 4.49 10.81
N ILE A 133 -6.61 4.99 12.03
CA ILE A 133 -5.91 6.18 12.50
C ILE A 133 -4.62 5.71 13.16
N ILE A 134 -3.48 6.13 12.64
CA ILE A 134 -2.17 5.82 13.20
C ILE A 134 -1.47 7.11 13.59
N LYS A 135 -0.81 7.10 14.74
CA LYS A 135 0.00 8.22 15.23
C LYS A 135 1.32 7.69 15.76
N ARG A 136 2.43 8.29 15.33
CA ARG A 136 3.77 8.03 15.88
C ARG A 136 4.26 9.27 16.62
N GLU A 137 4.58 9.11 17.89
CA GLU A 137 5.01 10.20 18.76
C GLU A 137 6.32 9.82 19.47
N LYS A 138 7.27 10.76 19.49
CA LYS A 138 8.45 10.64 20.34
C LYS A 138 8.06 11.09 21.74
N THR A 139 8.03 10.17 22.71
CA THR A 139 7.54 10.46 24.07
C THR A 139 8.66 10.78 25.06
N GLN A 140 9.88 10.31 24.80
CA GLN A 140 11.03 10.62 25.64
C GLN A 140 12.31 10.59 24.81
N ASP A 141 13.13 11.63 24.99
CA ASP A 141 14.54 11.66 24.61
C ASP A 141 15.35 11.95 25.88
N PHE A 142 16.25 11.05 26.23
CA PHE A 142 17.19 11.29 27.31
C PHE A 142 18.60 11.02 26.83
N SER A 143 19.40 12.08 26.75
CA SER A 143 20.84 11.98 26.58
C SER A 143 21.50 11.97 27.95
N SER A 144 22.16 10.87 28.29
CA SER A 144 22.93 10.75 29.53
C SER A 144 24.41 10.76 29.24
N ARG A 145 25.11 11.74 29.82
CA ARG A 145 26.57 11.79 29.84
C ARG A 145 27.07 11.43 31.23
N LYS A 146 27.41 10.16 31.48
CA LYS A 146 28.07 9.79 32.74
C LYS A 146 29.45 10.46 32.80
N GLY A 147 29.66 11.29 33.82
CA GLY A 147 30.75 12.27 33.97
C GLY A 147 32.19 11.77 34.02
N LEU A 148 32.47 10.51 33.67
CA LEU A 148 33.83 9.97 33.53
C LEU A 148 33.99 9.00 32.34
N SER A 149 32.93 8.77 31.54
CA SER A 149 32.99 7.88 30.37
C SER A 149 33.35 8.65 29.10
N SER A 150 34.15 8.03 28.22
CA SER A 150 34.41 8.50 26.85
C SER A 150 33.21 8.27 25.91
N SER A 151 32.14 7.63 26.38
CA SER A 151 30.92 7.34 25.60
C SER A 151 29.74 8.22 26.01
N ILE A 152 28.90 8.53 25.03
CA ILE A 152 27.58 9.18 25.15
C ILE A 152 26.52 8.09 24.96
N ARG A 153 25.41 8.19 25.70
CA ARG A 153 24.26 7.30 25.59
C ARG A 153 23.00 8.13 25.37
N ASP A 154 22.37 7.93 24.21
CA ASP A 154 21.09 8.56 23.86
C ASP A 154 20.00 7.49 23.84
N SER A 155 18.93 7.70 24.59
CA SER A 155 17.80 6.78 24.67
C SER A 155 16.54 7.42 24.07
N TYR A 156 15.94 6.72 23.13
CA TYR A 156 14.78 7.14 22.38
C TYR A 156 13.57 6.26 22.74
N THR A 157 12.45 6.89 23.08
CA THR A 157 11.16 6.21 23.25
C THR A 157 10.15 6.74 22.25
N TYR A 158 9.55 5.82 21.49
CA TYR A 158 8.48 6.12 20.56
C TYR A 158 7.21 5.38 20.98
N LYS A 159 6.08 6.08 20.89
CA LYS A 159 4.75 5.52 21.04
C LYS A 159 4.04 5.55 19.69
N ILE A 160 3.55 4.40 19.26
CA ILE A 160 2.66 4.27 18.12
C ILE A 160 1.27 3.92 18.65
N THR A 161 0.29 4.74 18.32
CA THR A 161 -1.12 4.49 18.62
C THR A 161 -1.83 4.14 17.32
N VAL A 162 -2.54 3.02 17.30
CA VAL A 162 -3.31 2.52 16.15
C VAL A 162 -4.75 2.32 16.56
N ARG A 163 -5.67 3.01 15.90
CA ARG A 163 -7.10 2.90 16.15
C ARG A 163 -7.86 2.44 14.91
N ASN A 164 -8.59 1.35 15.04
CA ASN A 164 -9.52 0.88 14.02
C ASN A 164 -10.89 1.56 14.22
N THR A 165 -11.31 2.43 13.31
CA THR A 165 -12.65 3.04 13.33
C THR A 165 -13.65 2.34 12.41
N LYS A 166 -13.28 1.20 11.81
CA LYS A 166 -14.15 0.38 10.98
C LYS A 166 -15.06 -0.50 11.85
N SER A 167 -16.14 -0.98 11.26
CA SER A 167 -17.07 -1.94 11.86
C SER A 167 -16.59 -3.40 11.76
N GLU A 168 -15.45 -3.64 11.12
CA GLU A 168 -14.88 -4.96 10.86
C GLU A 168 -13.50 -5.14 11.52
N VAL A 169 -13.05 -6.38 11.62
CA VAL A 169 -11.70 -6.70 12.10
C VAL A 169 -10.68 -6.32 11.03
N VAL A 170 -9.63 -5.60 11.42
CA VAL A 170 -8.56 -5.15 10.53
C VAL A 170 -7.28 -5.91 10.85
N ASN A 171 -6.71 -6.57 9.84
CA ASN A 171 -5.36 -7.13 9.91
C ASN A 171 -4.36 -6.14 9.31
N LEU A 172 -3.49 -5.60 10.17
CA LEU A 172 -2.51 -4.57 9.85
C LEU A 172 -1.09 -5.09 10.09
N THR A 173 -0.24 -5.01 9.07
CA THR A 173 1.21 -5.16 9.23
C THR A 173 1.83 -3.78 9.35
N LEU A 174 2.26 -3.45 10.57
CA LEU A 174 2.88 -2.19 10.92
C LEU A 174 4.40 -2.32 10.86
N PHE A 175 5.07 -1.34 10.26
CA PHE A 175 6.52 -1.26 10.16
C PHE A 175 7.07 0.00 10.84
N ASP A 176 8.22 -0.13 11.49
CA ASP A 176 9.06 1.00 11.90
C ASP A 176 10.53 0.58 11.70
N GLN A 177 11.47 1.47 12.00
CA GLN A 177 12.89 1.18 11.83
C GLN A 177 13.71 1.90 12.89
N ILE A 178 14.61 1.15 13.53
CA ILE A 178 15.67 1.71 14.36
C ILE A 178 16.97 1.81 13.54
N PRO A 179 17.86 2.76 13.86
CA PRO A 179 19.15 2.85 13.18
C PRO A 179 19.96 1.56 13.31
N VAL A 180 20.75 1.25 12.27
CA VAL A 180 21.78 0.21 12.32
C VAL A 180 23.15 0.88 12.19
N SER A 181 24.11 0.41 12.97
CA SER A 181 25.46 0.95 12.92
C SER A 181 26.32 0.14 11.95
N THR A 182 27.07 0.85 11.11
CA THR A 182 28.18 0.29 10.32
C THR A 182 29.53 0.45 11.03
N ASP A 183 29.60 1.23 12.11
CA ASP A 183 30.80 1.45 12.92
C ASP A 183 30.72 0.60 14.19
N ASN A 184 31.72 -0.26 14.41
CA ASN A 184 31.82 -1.13 15.57
C ASN A 184 31.94 -0.39 16.91
N ARG A 185 32.23 0.92 16.91
CA ARG A 185 32.27 1.76 18.11
C ARG A 185 30.91 2.36 18.47
N ILE A 186 29.91 2.23 17.59
CA ILE A 186 28.54 2.68 17.82
C ILE A 186 27.68 1.45 18.04
N GLU A 187 27.08 1.37 19.22
CA GLU A 187 26.28 0.25 19.68
C GLU A 187 24.81 0.70 19.70
N VAL A 188 23.94 -0.01 18.95
CA VAL A 188 22.49 0.23 18.93
C VAL A 188 21.77 -0.94 19.59
N GLU A 189 21.15 -0.66 20.72
CA GLU A 189 20.43 -1.65 21.53
C GLU A 189 18.93 -1.37 21.46
N LEU A 190 18.14 -2.36 21.05
CA LEU A 190 16.68 -2.30 21.18
C LEU A 190 16.31 -2.76 22.59
N ASN A 191 15.93 -1.82 23.44
CA ASN A 191 15.62 -2.10 24.85
C ASN A 191 14.21 -2.66 25.03
N ASP A 192 13.26 -2.23 24.21
CA ASP A 192 11.88 -2.73 24.20
C ASP A 192 11.36 -2.71 22.77
N SER A 193 10.87 -3.84 22.27
CA SER A 193 10.30 -3.96 20.92
C SER A 193 8.78 -3.83 20.89
N ALA A 194 8.09 -3.77 22.03
CA ALA A 194 6.64 -3.93 22.11
C ALA A 194 6.13 -5.15 21.32
N GLY A 195 6.88 -6.26 21.33
CA GLY A 195 6.54 -7.49 20.60
C GLY A 195 6.82 -7.47 19.09
N ALA A 196 7.60 -6.50 18.59
CA ALA A 196 7.99 -6.49 17.18
C ALA A 196 8.98 -7.61 16.85
N GLU A 197 8.86 -8.15 15.64
CA GLU A 197 9.93 -8.91 14.99
C GLU A 197 10.97 -7.94 14.42
N ARG A 198 12.24 -8.11 14.81
CA ARG A 198 13.35 -7.26 14.37
C ARG A 198 14.16 -7.95 13.29
N ASN A 199 14.41 -7.24 12.19
CA ASN A 199 15.47 -7.57 11.24
C ASN A 199 16.78 -6.88 11.66
N ASN A 200 17.81 -7.66 12.00
CA ASN A 200 19.08 -7.12 12.54
C ASN A 200 19.93 -6.39 11.50
N GLU A 201 19.80 -6.73 10.22
CA GLU A 201 20.58 -6.14 9.13
C GLU A 201 20.06 -4.75 8.74
N THR A 202 18.74 -4.59 8.71
CA THR A 202 18.07 -3.35 8.29
C THR A 202 17.58 -2.50 9.45
N GLY A 203 17.47 -3.06 10.66
CA GLY A 203 16.87 -2.41 11.81
C GLY A 203 15.34 -2.32 11.75
N ARG A 204 14.70 -2.99 10.79
CA ARG A 204 13.25 -2.97 10.62
C ARG A 204 12.56 -3.68 11.78
N LEU A 205 11.53 -3.03 12.34
CA LEU A 205 10.59 -3.59 13.30
C LEU A 205 9.27 -3.89 12.59
N THR A 206 8.71 -5.07 12.82
CA THR A 206 7.44 -5.51 12.21
C THR A 206 6.47 -5.97 13.29
N TRP A 207 5.24 -5.41 13.29
CA TRP A 207 4.14 -5.90 14.13
C TRP A 207 2.99 -6.37 13.24
N ASN A 208 2.49 -7.58 13.51
CA ASN A 208 1.26 -8.08 12.89
C ASN A 208 0.11 -7.93 13.88
N LEU A 209 -0.79 -6.97 13.61
CA LEU A 209 -1.87 -6.59 14.49
C LEU A 209 -3.21 -7.05 13.92
N SER A 210 -4.00 -7.76 14.71
CA SER A 210 -5.42 -7.95 14.45
C SER A 210 -6.23 -7.04 15.38
N LEU A 211 -6.93 -6.05 14.81
CA LEU A 211 -7.64 -4.99 15.52
C LEU A 211 -9.14 -5.19 15.37
N LYS A 212 -9.84 -5.36 16.49
CA LYS A 212 -11.30 -5.43 16.52
C LYS A 212 -11.94 -4.09 16.14
N PRO A 213 -13.23 -4.07 15.75
CA PRO A 213 -13.95 -2.84 15.50
C PRO A 213 -13.85 -1.87 16.70
N GLY A 214 -13.47 -0.62 16.44
CA GLY A 214 -13.31 0.40 17.49
C GLY A 214 -12.07 0.25 18.37
N GLU A 215 -11.25 -0.79 18.19
CA GLU A 215 -10.12 -1.07 19.05
C GLU A 215 -9.01 -0.02 18.91
N ASN A 216 -8.42 0.37 20.05
CA ASN A 216 -7.24 1.20 20.12
C ASN A 216 -6.08 0.39 20.70
N ARG A 217 -4.95 0.35 20.00
CA ARG A 217 -3.75 -0.37 20.41
C ARG A 217 -2.57 0.59 20.49
N GLU A 218 -1.86 0.53 21.61
CA GLU A 218 -0.65 1.30 21.83
C GLU A 218 0.57 0.37 21.83
N LEU A 219 1.60 0.77 21.10
CA LEU A 219 2.89 0.09 21.02
C LEU A 219 3.98 1.09 21.42
N VAL A 220 4.79 0.75 22.42
CA VAL A 220 5.87 1.61 22.91
C VAL A 220 7.18 0.88 22.74
N PHE A 221 8.01 1.32 21.78
CA PHE A 221 9.33 0.74 21.60
C PHE A 221 10.42 1.72 22.04
N ARG A 222 11.54 1.16 22.51
CA ARG A 222 12.67 1.91 23.06
C ARG A 222 13.97 1.39 22.52
N TYR A 223 14.86 2.29 22.11
CA TYR A 223 16.22 1.93 21.74
C TYR A 223 17.22 2.93 22.28
N THR A 224 18.45 2.47 22.44
CA THR A 224 19.58 3.24 22.95
C THR A 224 20.72 3.19 21.95
N ILE A 225 21.29 4.36 21.66
CA ILE A 225 22.51 4.50 20.86
C ILE A 225 23.64 4.90 21.79
N LYS A 226 24.73 4.14 21.77
CA LYS A 226 25.95 4.41 22.53
C LYS A 226 27.11 4.64 21.58
N TYR A 227 27.80 5.76 21.71
CA TYR A 227 28.84 6.19 20.78
C TYR A 227 29.94 7.01 21.48
N PRO A 228 31.16 7.08 20.93
CA PRO A 228 32.24 7.87 21.53
C PRO A 228 32.00 9.38 21.43
N LYS A 229 32.48 10.14 22.42
CA LYS A 229 32.45 11.61 22.41
C LYS A 229 33.15 12.17 21.17
N GLY A 230 32.59 13.24 20.60
CA GLY A 230 33.16 13.93 19.43
C GLY A 230 32.72 13.37 18.08
N LYS A 231 31.90 12.30 18.05
CA LYS A 231 31.22 11.87 16.83
C LYS A 231 29.84 12.54 16.71
N GLN A 232 29.54 13.03 15.51
CA GLN A 232 28.20 13.41 15.10
C GLN A 232 27.52 12.18 14.49
N LEU A 233 26.36 11.81 15.05
CA LEU A 233 25.52 10.77 14.46
C LEU A 233 24.80 11.34 13.24
N VAL A 234 24.79 10.60 12.14
CA VAL A 234 23.96 10.87 10.96
C VAL A 234 22.81 9.86 11.00
N ASN A 235 21.57 10.33 10.89
CA ASN A 235 20.34 9.51 10.92
C ASN A 235 20.09 8.75 12.23
N ALA A 236 20.17 9.44 13.38
CA ALA A 236 19.84 8.86 14.70
C ALA A 236 18.32 8.71 14.97
N GLU A 237 17.46 9.29 14.12
CA GLU A 237 16.00 9.35 14.27
C GLU A 237 15.23 8.69 13.11
#